data_AF-A0A6G1SQX8-F1
#
_entry.id   AF-A0A6G1SQX8-F1
#
_cell.length_a   1.000
_cell.length_b   1.000
_cell.length_c   1.000
_cell.angle_alpha   90.00
_cell.angle_beta   90.00
_cell.angle_gamma   90.00
#
_symmetry.space_group_name_H-M   'P 1'
#
loop_
_entity.id
_entity.type
_entity.pdbx_description
1 polymer ?
#
loop_
_entity_poly.entity_id
_entity_poly.type
_entity_poly.pdbx_seq_one_letter_code
_entity_poly.pdbx_strand_id
1 'polypeptide(L)'
;MSPSPPGPALPRPAVLGAIIVVGTWALAIFWVAFTPPGAGAASDEAVELLSAAVERLHGHVEALDVQVAALEGDRDRLAAALDTSGGRDATPFAGAEPPPAPTAEATVTATSEPTPQPTAEPTRTATPEPTPVATSTPAVPSTVTPLVAASEGDPDNPWYSDGQDLWSCHNFASFEEAQEAYRANLPGDPNLIDGDQNGVACEARRY
;
A
#
# COMPACT_ATOMS: atom_id res chain seq x y z
N MET A 1 -30.94 15.12 -55.65
CA MET A 1 -29.96 15.53 -54.61
C MET A 1 -29.94 14.44 -53.57
N SER A 2 -28.97 13.54 -53.63
CA SER A 2 -28.81 12.48 -52.63
C SER A 2 -28.12 13.04 -51.39
N PRO A 3 -28.63 12.80 -50.18
CA PRO A 3 -27.95 13.26 -48.97
C PRO A 3 -26.64 12.48 -48.78
N SER A 4 -25.55 13.21 -48.55
CA SER A 4 -24.26 12.62 -48.17
C SER A 4 -24.38 11.87 -46.85
N PRO A 5 -23.71 10.71 -46.69
CA PRO A 5 -23.70 9.98 -45.44
C PRO A 5 -22.96 10.77 -44.35
N PRO A 6 -23.43 10.72 -43.09
CA PRO A 6 -22.72 11.33 -41.97
C PRO A 6 -21.39 10.62 -41.77
N GLY A 7 -20.30 11.40 -41.67
CA GLY A 7 -18.96 10.90 -41.39
C GLY A 7 -18.87 10.23 -40.01
N PRO A 8 -17.89 9.33 -39.80
CA PRO A 8 -17.76 8.58 -38.56
C PRO A 8 -17.53 9.53 -37.37
N ALA A 9 -18.47 9.49 -36.42
CA ALA A 9 -18.33 10.19 -35.16
C ALA A 9 -17.23 9.50 -34.34
N LEU A 10 -16.16 10.24 -34.04
CA LEU A 10 -15.08 9.75 -33.18
C LEU A 10 -15.64 9.42 -31.78
N PRO A 11 -15.19 8.32 -31.16
CA PRO A 11 -15.64 7.93 -29.83
C PRO A 11 -15.23 9.00 -28.81
N ARG A 12 -16.22 9.51 -28.08
CA ARG A 12 -16.09 10.53 -27.02
C ARG A 12 -14.93 10.31 -26.01
N PRO A 13 -14.53 9.09 -25.59
CA PRO A 13 -13.38 8.94 -24.69
C PRO A 13 -12.02 9.28 -25.32
N ALA A 14 -11.88 9.18 -26.64
CA ALA A 14 -10.60 9.45 -27.31
C ALA A 14 -10.26 10.96 -27.33
N VAL A 15 -11.28 11.83 -27.33
CA VAL A 15 -11.11 13.29 -27.33
C VAL A 15 -10.65 13.78 -25.97
N LEU A 16 -11.13 13.17 -24.88
CA LEU A 16 -10.74 13.56 -23.52
C LEU A 16 -9.27 13.22 -23.23
N GLY A 17 -8.81 12.04 -23.66
CA GLY A 17 -7.42 11.62 -23.50
C GLY A 17 -6.43 12.55 -24.23
N ALA A 18 -6.76 12.97 -25.45
CA ALA A 18 -5.91 13.88 -26.23
C ALA A 18 -5.78 15.27 -25.58
N ILE A 19 -6.85 15.79 -24.96
CA ILE A 19 -6.84 17.10 -24.30
C ILE A 19 -5.95 17.08 -23.06
N ILE A 20 -5.96 15.99 -22.29
CA ILE A 20 -5.13 15.86 -21.08
C ILE A 20 -3.64 15.86 -21.44
N VAL A 21 -3.25 15.08 -22.46
CA VAL A 21 -1.84 15.00 -22.89
C VAL A 21 -1.32 16.33 -23.42
N VAL A 22 -2.13 17.06 -24.20
CA VAL A 22 -1.73 18.38 -24.71
C VAL A 22 -1.70 19.43 -23.59
N GLY A 23 -2.63 19.36 -22.64
CA GLY A 23 -2.69 20.25 -21.49
C GLY A 23 -1.48 20.11 -20.56
N THR A 24 -1.08 18.88 -20.23
CA THR A 24 0.11 18.63 -19.40
C THR A 24 1.39 19.07 -20.10
N TRP A 25 1.51 18.83 -21.41
CA TRP A 25 2.67 19.27 -22.18
C TRP A 25 2.78 20.79 -22.28
N ALA A 26 1.67 21.49 -22.52
CA ALA A 26 1.66 22.96 -22.58
C ALA A 26 2.00 23.60 -21.23
N LEU A 27 1.54 23.00 -20.12
CA LEU A 27 1.88 23.46 -18.78
C LEU A 27 3.38 23.30 -18.49
N ALA A 28 3.98 22.18 -18.88
CA ALA A 28 5.41 21.94 -18.72
C ALA A 28 6.25 22.99 -19.48
N ILE A 29 5.87 23.29 -20.73
CA ILE A 29 6.54 24.33 -21.53
C ILE A 29 6.37 25.72 -20.91
N PHE A 30 5.16 26.04 -20.45
CA PHE A 30 4.90 27.31 -19.77
C PHE A 30 5.80 27.45 -18.53
N TRP A 31 5.93 26.39 -17.74
CA TRP A 31 6.79 26.40 -16.54
C TRP A 31 8.27 26.62 -16.87
N VAL A 32 8.78 25.98 -17.93
CA VAL A 32 10.16 26.16 -18.42
C VAL A 32 10.38 27.57 -19.01
N ALA A 33 9.39 28.13 -19.71
CA ALA A 33 9.53 29.44 -20.35
C ALA A 33 9.41 30.62 -19.37
N PHE A 34 8.68 30.43 -18.26
CA PHE A 34 8.39 31.48 -17.29
C PHE A 34 9.25 31.41 -16.02
N THR A 35 10.15 30.43 -15.92
CA THR A 35 11.13 30.39 -14.82
C THR A 35 12.23 31.42 -15.09
N PRO A 36 12.45 32.40 -14.18
CA PRO A 36 13.45 33.43 -14.39
C PRO A 36 14.86 32.83 -14.45
N PRO A 37 15.72 33.26 -15.40
CA PRO A 37 17.09 32.80 -15.49
C PRO A 37 17.85 33.25 -14.23
N GLY A 38 18.05 32.33 -13.29
CA GLY A 38 18.65 32.60 -11.97
C GLY A 38 18.00 31.83 -10.82
N ALA A 39 16.78 31.30 -10.99
CA ALA A 39 16.15 30.41 -10.01
C ALA A 39 16.57 28.93 -10.16
N GLY A 40 17.45 28.63 -11.12
CA GLY A 40 17.84 27.27 -11.53
C GLY A 40 19.08 26.69 -10.85
N ALA A 41 19.55 27.27 -9.74
CA ALA A 41 20.44 26.54 -8.85
C ALA A 41 19.57 25.62 -7.97
N ALA A 42 18.91 24.63 -8.57
CA ALA A 42 18.63 23.42 -7.83
C ALA A 42 20.00 22.94 -7.35
N SER A 43 20.22 22.95 -6.04
CA SER A 43 21.45 22.45 -5.45
C SER A 43 21.72 21.05 -6.01
N ASP A 44 22.98 20.68 -6.24
CA ASP A 44 23.33 19.31 -6.67
C ASP A 44 22.65 18.23 -5.78
N GLU A 45 22.40 18.57 -4.52
CA GLU A 45 21.62 17.79 -3.54
C GLU A 45 20.17 17.50 -4.00
N ALA A 46 19.48 18.45 -4.61
CA ALA A 46 18.12 18.24 -5.13
C ALA A 46 18.10 17.29 -6.33
N VAL A 47 19.16 17.29 -7.15
CA VAL A 47 19.30 16.37 -8.29
C VAL A 47 19.55 14.95 -7.77
N GLU A 48 20.37 14.80 -6.73
CA GLU A 48 20.67 13.50 -6.12
C GLU A 48 19.43 12.90 -5.44
N LEU A 49 18.65 13.71 -4.70
CA LEU A 49 17.37 13.29 -4.13
C LEU A 49 16.36 12.88 -5.20
N LEU A 50 16.27 13.64 -6.30
CA LEU A 50 15.36 13.31 -7.39
C LEU A 50 15.77 12.01 -8.09
N SER A 51 17.07 11.75 -8.26
CA SER A 51 17.59 10.49 -8.79
C SER A 51 17.18 9.31 -7.92
N ALA A 52 17.37 9.41 -6.60
CA ALA A 52 16.98 8.37 -5.66
C ALA A 52 15.46 8.12 -5.66
N ALA A 53 14.66 9.18 -5.80
CA ALA A 53 13.22 9.06 -5.92
C ALA A 53 12.78 8.34 -7.21
N VAL A 54 13.44 8.62 -8.34
CA VAL A 54 13.17 7.93 -9.61
C VAL A 54 13.49 6.44 -9.53
N GLU A 55 14.61 6.05 -8.90
CA GLU A 55 14.95 4.65 -8.69
C GLU A 55 13.92 3.94 -7.79
N ARG A 56 13.50 4.58 -6.70
CA ARG A 56 12.42 4.05 -5.84
C ARG A 56 11.11 3.91 -6.60
N LEU A 57 10.76 4.87 -7.45
CA LEU A 57 9.53 4.81 -8.24
C LEU A 57 9.59 3.69 -9.29
N HIS A 58 10.76 3.47 -9.90
CA HIS A 58 10.97 2.36 -10.83
C HIS A 58 10.76 1.00 -10.14
N GLY A 59 11.31 0.83 -8.93
CA GLY A 59 11.09 -0.38 -8.14
C GLY A 59 9.62 -0.63 -7.80
N HIS A 60 8.85 0.41 -7.48
CA HIS A 60 7.41 0.28 -7.26
C HIS A 60 6.65 -0.13 -8.53
N VAL A 61 7.03 0.41 -9.69
CA VAL A 61 6.40 0.04 -10.97
C VAL A 61 6.65 -1.43 -11.29
N GLU A 62 7.88 -1.92 -11.11
CA GLU A 62 8.19 -3.35 -11.28
C GLU A 62 7.41 -4.23 -10.30
N ALA A 63 7.28 -3.81 -9.04
CA ALA A 63 6.50 -4.54 -8.05
C ALA A 63 5.00 -4.59 -8.42
N LEU A 64 4.44 -3.49 -8.93
CA LEU A 64 3.05 -3.46 -9.43
C LEU A 64 2.85 -4.39 -10.63
N ASP A 65 3.82 -4.46 -11.55
CA ASP A 65 3.74 -5.33 -12.73
C ASP A 65 3.64 -6.81 -12.32
N VAL A 66 4.42 -7.23 -11.32
CA VAL A 66 4.35 -8.58 -10.74
C VAL A 66 2.99 -8.85 -10.10
N GLN A 67 2.42 -7.87 -9.38
CA GLN A 67 1.08 -8.02 -8.78
C GLN A 67 -0.02 -8.14 -9.83
N VAL A 68 0.04 -7.34 -10.90
CA VAL A 68 -0.90 -7.43 -12.02
C VAL A 68 -0.82 -8.79 -12.69
N ALA A 69 0.40 -9.29 -12.97
CA ALA A 69 0.59 -10.62 -13.54
C ALA A 69 0.02 -11.73 -12.64
N ALA A 70 0.15 -11.60 -11.32
CA ALA A 70 -0.43 -12.55 -10.36
C ALA A 70 -1.98 -12.52 -10.40
N LEU A 71 -2.57 -11.33 -10.38
CA LEU A 71 -4.03 -11.13 -10.47
C LEU A 71 -4.60 -11.65 -11.80
N GLU A 72 -3.89 -11.45 -12.91
CA GLU A 72 -4.29 -12.01 -14.21
C GLU A 72 -4.28 -13.55 -14.18
N GLY A 73 -3.26 -14.16 -13.57
CA GLY A 73 -3.22 -15.61 -13.37
C GLY A 73 -4.37 -16.14 -12.51
N ASP A 74 -4.76 -15.43 -11.46
CA ASP A 74 -5.89 -15.81 -10.61
C ASP A 74 -7.23 -15.66 -11.33
N ARG A 75 -7.40 -14.59 -12.13
CA ARG A 75 -8.57 -14.42 -13.00
C ARG A 75 -8.71 -15.60 -13.96
N ASP A 76 -7.62 -16.05 -14.58
CA ASP A 76 -7.64 -17.14 -15.54
C ASP A 76 -7.95 -18.49 -14.87
N ARG A 77 -7.42 -18.72 -13.65
CA ARG A 77 -7.78 -19.89 -12.82
C ARG A 77 -9.26 -19.88 -12.46
N LEU A 78 -9.79 -18.73 -12.05
CA LEU A 78 -11.20 -18.59 -11.70
C LEU A 78 -12.10 -18.80 -12.92
N ALA A 79 -11.72 -18.29 -14.09
CA ALA A 79 -12.43 -18.53 -15.35
C ALA A 79 -12.48 -20.04 -15.68
N ALA A 80 -11.35 -20.74 -15.57
CA ALA A 80 -11.29 -22.20 -15.80
C ALA A 80 -12.13 -22.99 -14.77
N ALA A 81 -12.14 -22.56 -13.50
CA ALA A 81 -12.97 -23.15 -12.46
C ALA A 81 -14.46 -22.95 -12.73
N LEU A 82 -14.85 -21.75 -13.20
CA LEU A 82 -16.22 -21.44 -13.58
C LEU A 82 -16.68 -22.29 -14.76
N ASP A 83 -15.89 -22.44 -15.83
CA ASP A 83 -16.21 -23.33 -16.95
C ASP A 83 -16.41 -24.79 -16.50
N THR A 84 -15.55 -25.24 -15.58
CA THR A 84 -15.65 -26.58 -14.99
C THR A 84 -16.91 -26.75 -14.13
N SER A 85 -17.37 -25.69 -13.45
CA SER A 85 -18.59 -25.71 -12.64
C SER A 85 -19.87 -25.56 -13.48
N GLY A 86 -19.89 -24.66 -14.47
CA GLY A 86 -21.01 -24.42 -15.37
C GLY A 86 -21.27 -25.57 -16.33
N GLY A 87 -20.26 -26.41 -16.60
CA GLY A 87 -20.43 -27.65 -17.36
C GLY A 87 -21.13 -28.79 -16.60
N ARG A 88 -21.29 -28.69 -15.26
CA ARG A 88 -21.92 -29.75 -14.46
C ARG A 88 -23.44 -29.62 -14.29
N ASP A 89 -24.04 -28.50 -14.70
CA ASP A 89 -25.50 -28.30 -14.64
C ASP A 89 -26.23 -28.75 -15.93
N ALA A 90 -25.52 -29.36 -16.88
CA ALA A 90 -26.08 -29.89 -18.11
C ALA A 90 -25.92 -31.41 -18.22
N THR A 91 -26.58 -32.17 -17.34
CA THR A 91 -27.09 -33.50 -17.72
C THR A 91 -28.52 -33.73 -17.23
N PRO A 92 -29.42 -34.21 -18.12
CA PRO A 92 -30.76 -34.62 -17.75
C PRO A 92 -30.67 -35.87 -16.87
N PHE A 93 -31.53 -35.95 -15.86
CA PHE A 93 -31.79 -37.16 -15.07
C PHE A 93 -32.09 -38.35 -16.00
N ALA A 94 -31.08 -39.15 -16.30
CA ALA A 94 -31.23 -40.50 -16.80
C ALA A 94 -30.60 -41.42 -15.75
N GLY A 95 -31.47 -42.13 -15.03
CA GLY A 95 -31.08 -43.05 -13.97
C GLY A 95 -30.14 -44.12 -14.50
N ALA A 96 -28.93 -44.16 -13.95
CA ALA A 96 -28.06 -45.30 -14.01
C ALA A 96 -27.85 -45.82 -12.58
N GLU A 97 -28.18 -47.10 -12.42
CA GLU A 97 -28.04 -47.92 -11.22
C GLU A 97 -26.59 -47.91 -10.69
N PRO A 98 -26.38 -47.93 -9.35
CA PRO A 98 -25.05 -47.82 -8.77
C PRO A 98 -24.19 -49.07 -9.05
N PRO A 99 -22.94 -48.93 -9.54
CA PRO A 99 -22.00 -50.03 -9.64
C PRO A 99 -21.38 -50.36 -8.26
N PRO A 100 -20.91 -51.61 -8.04
CA PRO A 100 -20.47 -52.08 -6.74
C PRO A 100 -19.17 -51.40 -6.27
N ALA A 101 -19.08 -51.24 -4.95
CA ALA A 101 -18.00 -50.61 -4.22
C ALA A 101 -16.63 -51.27 -4.46
N PRO A 102 -15.56 -50.49 -4.72
CA PRO A 102 -14.21 -51.00 -4.61
C PRO A 102 -13.76 -50.98 -3.14
N THR A 103 -13.49 -52.17 -2.61
CA THR A 103 -12.65 -52.39 -1.42
C THR A 103 -11.21 -52.06 -1.79
N ALA A 104 -10.63 -51.04 -1.16
CA ALA A 104 -9.18 -50.80 -1.21
C ALA A 104 -8.65 -50.73 0.23
N GLU A 105 -7.98 -51.81 0.65
CA GLU A 105 -7.02 -51.79 1.75
C GLU A 105 -5.87 -50.87 1.38
N ALA A 106 -5.69 -49.78 2.13
CA ALA A 106 -4.48 -48.97 2.08
C ALA A 106 -3.76 -49.08 3.42
N THR A 107 -2.69 -49.88 3.40
CA THR A 107 -1.66 -49.97 4.44
C THR A 107 -1.04 -48.60 4.67
N VAL A 108 -1.25 -48.01 5.85
CA VAL A 108 -0.62 -46.75 6.25
C VAL A 108 0.71 -47.07 6.92
N THR A 109 1.81 -46.85 6.20
CA THR A 109 3.16 -46.89 6.78
C THR A 109 3.41 -45.54 7.44
N ALA A 110 3.30 -45.48 8.77
CA ALA A 110 3.64 -44.29 9.54
C ALA A 110 5.17 -44.10 9.58
N THR A 111 5.67 -43.12 8.84
CA THR A 111 7.04 -42.60 9.01
C THR A 111 7.00 -41.56 10.11
N SER A 112 7.50 -41.93 11.30
CA SER A 112 7.73 -41.02 12.41
C SER A 112 8.89 -40.08 12.10
N GLU A 113 8.57 -38.79 11.98
CA GLU A 113 9.52 -37.68 11.85
C GLU A 113 10.24 -37.46 13.20
N PRO A 114 11.58 -37.30 13.23
CA PRO A 114 12.31 -37.15 14.49
C PRO A 114 12.04 -35.77 15.12
N THR A 115 11.63 -35.80 16.39
CA THR A 115 11.52 -34.64 17.27
C THR A 115 12.81 -33.82 17.26
N PRO A 116 12.78 -32.52 16.92
CA PRO A 116 13.96 -31.67 17.00
C PRO A 116 14.40 -31.52 18.45
N GLN A 117 15.68 -31.80 18.70
CA GLN A 117 16.34 -31.64 19.99
C GLN A 117 16.44 -30.14 20.33
N PRO A 118 16.09 -29.70 21.56
CA PRO A 118 16.16 -28.31 21.95
C PRO A 118 17.62 -27.83 21.91
N THR A 119 17.89 -26.84 21.06
CA THR A 119 19.17 -26.14 21.00
C THR A 119 19.25 -25.20 22.20
N ALA A 120 20.28 -25.35 23.03
CA ALA A 120 20.49 -24.50 24.19
C ALA A 120 20.65 -23.03 23.76
N GLU A 121 19.79 -22.18 24.31
CA GLU A 121 19.80 -20.74 24.10
C GLU A 121 21.08 -20.13 24.69
N PRO A 122 21.84 -19.31 23.93
CA PRO A 122 23.05 -18.68 24.46
C PRO A 122 22.67 -17.67 25.55
N THR A 123 23.15 -17.92 26.77
CA THR A 123 23.11 -16.97 27.88
C THR A 123 23.78 -15.67 27.45
N ARG A 124 22.98 -14.62 27.23
CA ARG A 124 23.51 -13.29 26.90
C ARG A 124 24.23 -12.74 28.13
N THR A 125 25.54 -12.53 28.00
CA THR A 125 26.33 -11.75 28.94
C THR A 125 25.77 -10.33 28.98
N ALA A 126 25.31 -9.88 30.15
CA ALA A 126 24.84 -8.51 30.35
C ALA A 126 26.00 -7.52 30.10
N THR A 127 25.90 -6.74 29.03
CA THR A 127 26.75 -5.57 28.80
C THR A 127 26.42 -4.52 29.86
N PRO A 128 27.41 -3.91 30.54
CA PRO A 128 27.14 -2.91 31.55
C PRO A 128 26.44 -1.69 30.94
N GLU A 129 25.37 -1.26 31.62
CA GLU A 129 24.55 -0.10 31.33
C GLU A 129 25.43 1.18 31.38
N PRO A 130 25.46 2.00 30.31
CA PRO A 130 26.22 3.24 30.34
C PRO A 130 25.57 4.23 31.32
N THR A 131 26.35 4.71 32.27
CA THR A 131 25.97 5.80 33.18
C THR A 131 25.43 6.98 32.37
N PRO A 132 24.19 7.45 32.59
CA PRO A 132 23.66 8.57 31.84
C PRO A 132 24.43 9.84 32.20
N VAL A 133 25.17 10.38 31.23
CA VAL A 133 25.72 11.73 31.31
C VAL A 133 24.53 12.68 31.16
N ALA A 134 24.28 13.49 32.20
CA ALA A 134 23.26 14.53 32.16
C ALA A 134 23.66 15.60 31.13
N THR A 135 23.17 15.44 29.90
CA THR A 135 23.27 16.47 28.86
C THR A 135 22.20 17.52 29.16
N SER A 136 22.62 18.68 29.63
CA SER A 136 21.75 19.85 29.74
C SER A 136 21.33 20.30 28.34
N THR A 137 20.10 19.98 27.96
CA THR A 137 19.43 20.42 26.74
C THR A 137 19.29 21.94 26.73
N PRO A 138 19.85 22.66 25.74
CA PRO A 138 19.55 24.08 25.59
C PRO A 138 18.09 24.24 25.14
N ALA A 139 17.37 25.11 25.84
CA ALA A 139 16.01 25.52 25.47
C ALA A 139 16.06 26.27 24.12
N VAL A 140 15.64 25.60 23.06
CA VAL A 140 15.34 26.25 21.78
C VAL A 140 13.92 26.83 21.84
N PRO A 141 13.69 28.08 21.39
CA PRO A 141 12.35 28.63 21.29
C PRO A 141 11.56 27.85 20.24
N SER A 142 10.49 27.17 20.66
CA SER A 142 9.54 26.53 19.75
C SER A 142 8.78 27.58 18.96
N THR A 143 9.34 27.96 17.80
CA THR A 143 8.52 28.46 16.70
C THR A 143 7.81 27.23 16.12
N VAL A 144 6.56 27.02 16.54
CA VAL A 144 5.64 26.04 15.96
C VAL A 144 5.34 26.48 14.53
N THR A 145 6.19 26.07 13.60
CA THR A 145 5.80 25.93 12.20
C THR A 145 4.86 24.71 12.15
N PRO A 146 3.63 24.82 11.62
CA PRO A 146 2.84 23.63 11.34
C PRO A 146 3.59 22.83 10.27
N LEU A 147 4.32 21.81 10.71
CA LEU A 147 5.04 20.90 9.84
C LEU A 147 4.00 19.96 9.24
N VAL A 148 3.43 20.38 8.12
CA VAL A 148 2.78 19.48 7.16
C VAL A 148 3.89 18.65 6.50
N ALA A 149 4.52 17.77 7.27
CA ALA A 149 5.22 16.62 6.73
C ALA A 149 4.19 15.50 6.78
N ALA A 150 3.36 15.43 5.72
CA ALA A 150 2.69 14.19 5.39
C ALA A 150 3.81 13.16 5.23
N SER A 151 3.91 12.25 6.20
CA SER A 151 4.72 11.05 6.06
C SER A 151 4.22 10.35 4.79
N GLU A 152 5.13 9.97 3.90
CA GLU A 152 4.86 8.96 2.85
C GLU A 152 4.56 7.64 3.56
N GLY A 153 3.42 7.57 4.23
CA GLY A 153 2.95 6.38 4.91
C GLY A 153 2.67 5.30 3.89
N ASP A 154 2.70 4.06 4.36
CA ASP A 154 2.36 2.89 3.56
C ASP A 154 0.93 3.07 3.01
N PRO A 155 0.72 3.20 1.68
CA PRO A 155 -0.61 3.38 1.11
C PRO A 155 -1.50 2.16 1.31
N ASP A 156 -0.92 1.00 1.66
CA ASP A 156 -1.65 -0.23 1.97
C ASP A 156 -2.10 -0.29 3.45
N ASN A 157 -1.69 0.68 4.29
CA ASN A 157 -2.16 0.77 5.66
C ASN A 157 -3.62 1.27 5.69
N PRO A 158 -4.56 0.53 6.33
CA PRO A 158 -5.96 0.97 6.45
C PRO A 158 -6.12 2.32 7.18
N TRP A 159 -5.11 2.75 7.92
CA TRP A 159 -5.08 4.00 8.67
C TRP A 159 -4.33 5.13 7.96
N TYR A 160 -3.86 4.91 6.72
CA TYR A 160 -3.18 5.95 5.95
C TYR A 160 -4.18 7.03 5.53
N SER A 161 -3.88 8.28 5.87
CA SER A 161 -4.76 9.40 5.55
C SER A 161 -4.18 10.43 4.57
N ASP A 162 -2.98 10.21 4.01
CA ASP A 162 -2.37 11.11 3.01
C ASP A 162 -2.36 12.59 3.44
N GLY A 163 -2.09 12.84 4.73
CA GLY A 163 -2.11 14.18 5.30
C GLY A 163 -3.53 14.76 5.56
N GLN A 164 -4.59 13.99 5.34
CA GLN A 164 -5.97 14.37 5.64
C GLN A 164 -6.36 13.99 7.07
N ASP A 165 -7.32 14.74 7.64
CA ASP A 165 -7.98 14.47 8.92
C ASP A 165 -9.23 13.61 8.67
N LEU A 166 -9.02 12.30 8.50
CA LEU A 166 -10.08 11.33 8.19
C LEU A 166 -10.53 10.55 9.42
N TRP A 167 -9.69 10.52 10.46
CA TRP A 167 -9.88 9.69 11.63
C TRP A 167 -9.94 10.56 12.88
N SER A 168 -10.98 10.38 13.69
CA SER A 168 -11.04 11.00 15.01
C SER A 168 -10.99 9.93 16.09
N CYS A 169 -10.71 10.32 17.34
CA CYS A 169 -10.78 9.41 18.48
C CYS A 169 -12.14 8.70 18.64
N HIS A 170 -13.20 9.18 17.99
CA HIS A 170 -14.51 8.53 17.99
C HIS A 170 -14.60 7.33 17.02
N ASN A 171 -13.73 7.25 16.02
CA ASN A 171 -13.76 6.22 14.99
C ASN A 171 -13.20 4.86 15.47
N PHE A 172 -12.35 4.87 16.50
CA PHE A 172 -11.71 3.66 17.01
C PHE A 172 -12.55 2.97 18.08
N ALA A 173 -12.54 1.64 18.06
CA ALA A 173 -13.22 0.81 19.05
C ALA A 173 -12.44 0.75 20.38
N SER A 174 -11.12 0.93 20.34
CA SER A 174 -10.23 0.88 21.51
C SER A 174 -9.07 1.87 21.44
N PHE A 175 -8.42 2.10 22.58
CA PHE A 175 -7.15 2.86 22.66
C PHE A 175 -6.02 2.20 21.86
N GLU A 176 -5.97 0.86 21.85
CA GLU A 176 -4.92 0.10 21.16
C GLU A 176 -4.99 0.31 19.64
N GLU A 177 -6.19 0.28 19.07
CA GLU A 177 -6.44 0.55 17.65
C GLU A 177 -6.07 1.99 17.26
N ALA A 178 -6.43 2.97 18.11
CA ALA A 178 -6.02 4.37 17.91
C ALA A 178 -4.49 4.55 17.97
N GLN A 179 -3.82 3.83 18.87
CA GLN A 179 -2.37 3.88 19.01
C GLN A 179 -1.65 3.25 17.82
N GLU A 180 -2.21 2.20 17.22
CA GLU A 180 -1.72 1.61 15.97
C GLU A 180 -1.86 2.60 14.80
N ALA A 181 -3.03 3.23 14.66
CA ALA A 181 -3.27 4.26 13.64
C ALA A 181 -2.28 5.44 13.77
N TYR A 182 -1.98 5.88 14.99
CA TYR A 182 -0.96 6.91 15.23
C TYR A 182 0.44 6.46 14.81
N ARG A 183 0.87 5.27 15.24
CA ARG A 183 2.19 4.73 14.89
C ARG A 183 2.37 4.59 13.38
N ALA A 184 1.30 4.23 12.67
CA ALA A 184 1.34 4.03 11.23
C ALA A 184 1.40 5.35 10.42
N ASN A 185 1.10 6.49 11.06
CA ASN A 185 1.22 7.82 10.45
C ASN A 185 2.47 8.59 10.91
N LEU A 186 3.31 7.99 11.77
CA LEU A 186 4.57 8.60 12.20
C LEU A 186 5.50 8.89 11.00
N PRO A 187 6.29 9.97 11.07
CA PRO A 187 6.49 10.87 12.21
C PRO A 187 5.40 11.95 12.42
N GLY A 188 4.30 11.93 11.66
CA GLY A 188 3.22 12.91 11.77
C GLY A 188 2.02 12.42 12.56
N ASP A 189 1.09 13.36 12.81
CA ASP A 189 -0.27 13.08 13.26
C ASP A 189 -1.28 13.87 12.41
N PRO A 190 -1.54 13.44 11.17
CA PRO A 190 -2.45 14.13 10.26
C PRO A 190 -3.89 14.22 10.77
N ASN A 191 -4.25 13.30 11.65
CA ASN A 191 -5.60 13.11 12.18
C ASN A 191 -5.78 13.77 13.55
N LEU A 192 -4.73 14.45 14.07
CA LEU A 192 -4.72 15.09 15.38
C LEU A 192 -5.24 14.18 16.51
N ILE A 193 -4.97 12.87 16.38
CA ILE A 193 -5.39 11.85 17.36
C ILE A 193 -4.51 11.87 18.61
N ASP A 194 -3.30 12.40 18.53
CA ASP A 194 -2.39 12.80 19.62
C ASP A 194 -2.34 14.34 19.69
N GLY A 195 -3.43 14.92 20.17
CA GLY A 195 -3.61 16.38 20.18
C GLY A 195 -2.60 17.14 21.04
N ASP A 196 -2.00 16.51 22.06
CA ASP A 196 -0.96 17.10 22.91
C ASP A 196 0.47 16.65 22.52
N GLN A 197 0.61 15.86 21.46
CA GLN A 197 1.88 15.40 20.87
C GLN A 197 2.79 14.72 21.90
N ASN A 198 2.20 13.98 22.83
CA ASN A 198 2.92 13.29 23.90
C ASN A 198 3.31 11.84 23.53
N GLY A 199 2.94 11.39 22.33
CA GLY A 199 3.14 10.05 21.81
C GLY A 199 2.00 9.07 22.09
N VAL A 200 0.89 9.54 22.66
CA VAL A 200 -0.24 8.73 23.12
C VAL A 200 -1.52 9.19 22.42
N ALA A 201 -2.02 8.37 21.49
CA ALA A 201 -3.25 8.67 20.79
C ALA A 201 -4.49 8.53 21.69
N CYS A 202 -5.43 9.47 21.59
CA CYS A 202 -6.77 9.36 22.16
C CYS A 202 -6.79 8.99 23.65
N GLU A 203 -5.99 9.66 24.48
CA GLU A 203 -5.85 9.42 25.91
C GLU A 203 -7.18 9.38 26.70
N ALA A 204 -8.21 10.08 26.23
CA ALA A 204 -9.57 10.04 26.80
C ALA A 204 -10.25 8.65 26.70
N ARG A 205 -9.74 7.74 25.85
CA ARG A 205 -10.23 6.37 25.66
C ARG A 205 -9.58 5.33 26.59
N ARG A 206 -8.64 5.74 27.47
CA ARG A 206 -8.00 4.83 28.44
C ARG A 206 -8.89 4.44 29.63
N TYR A 207 -10.07 5.05 29.77
CA TYR A 207 -10.98 4.90 30.90
C TYR A 207 -12.30 4.24 30.52
#